data_AF-A0A8T1VPW0-F1
#
_entry.id   AF-A0A8T1VPW0-F1
#
_cell.length_a   1.000
_cell.length_b   1.000
_cell.length_c   1.000
_cell.angle_alpha   90.00
_cell.angle_beta   90.00
_cell.angle_gamma   90.00
#
_symmetry.space_group_name_H-M   'P 1'
#
loop_
_entity.id
_entity.type
_entity.pdbx_description
1 polymer ?
#
loop_
_entity_poly.entity_id
_entity_poly.type
_entity_poly.pdbx_seq_one_letter_code
_entity_poly.pdbx_strand_id
1 'polypeptide(L)'
;MATRCENSELDLKSATALWVAMLSLQNQQLPSPSGKRVVVMDSYYTRHAFAKHVLGMSSGEIRVIGTCRLNYVDTLSRPAVEAAILSLKDAAHGSGSWWRHLTHLKM
;
A
#
# COMPACT_ATOMS: atom_id res chain seq x y z
N MET A 1 -4.80 20.77 -8.90
CA MET A 1 -4.87 19.76 -9.97
C MET A 1 -4.30 18.47 -9.43
N ALA A 2 -5.14 17.46 -9.19
CA ALA A 2 -4.70 16.20 -8.60
C ALA A 2 -3.86 15.43 -9.62
N THR A 3 -2.56 15.27 -9.36
CA THR A 3 -1.72 14.33 -10.10
C THR A 3 -2.21 12.92 -9.79
N ARG A 4 -3.02 12.40 -10.70
CA ARG A 4 -3.38 10.99 -10.81
C ARG A 4 -2.06 10.22 -10.84
N CYS A 5 -1.82 9.42 -9.81
CA CYS A 5 -0.69 8.49 -9.77
C CYS A 5 -1.01 7.36 -10.75
N GLU A 6 -0.85 7.66 -12.04
CA GLU A 6 -1.01 6.73 -13.15
C GLU A 6 0.17 5.75 -13.12
N ASN A 7 -0.06 4.61 -12.47
CA ASN A 7 0.46 3.28 -12.83
C ASN A 7 0.12 2.29 -11.71
N SER A 8 -1.13 1.84 -11.67
CA SER A 8 -1.52 0.65 -10.91
C SER A 8 -2.63 -0.09 -11.62
N GLU A 9 -2.56 -0.17 -12.94
CA GLU A 9 -3.46 -1.04 -13.69
C GLU A 9 -2.89 -2.46 -13.60
N LEU A 10 -3.71 -3.36 -13.06
CA LEU A 10 -3.33 -4.74 -12.88
C LEU A 10 -3.52 -5.45 -14.23
N ASP A 11 -2.42 -5.97 -14.79
CA ASP A 11 -2.48 -6.78 -16.00
C ASP A 11 -3.31 -8.04 -15.72
N LEU A 12 -4.47 -8.15 -16.36
CA LEU A 12 -5.41 -9.25 -16.20
C LEU A 12 -4.82 -10.61 -16.59
N LYS A 13 -3.74 -10.62 -17.39
CA LYS A 13 -3.03 -11.84 -17.80
C LYS A 13 -1.84 -12.17 -16.88
N SER A 14 -1.63 -11.39 -15.81
CA SER A 14 -0.53 -11.61 -14.88
C SER A 14 -0.89 -12.63 -13.79
N ALA A 15 0.14 -13.27 -13.22
CA ALA A 15 -0.01 -14.11 -12.02
C ALA A 15 -0.62 -13.34 -10.84
N THR A 16 -0.38 -12.04 -10.76
CA THR A 16 -0.96 -11.16 -9.75
C THR A 16 -2.49 -11.12 -9.87
N ALA A 17 -3.05 -11.05 -11.08
CA ALA A 17 -4.50 -11.08 -11.31
C ALA A 17 -5.13 -12.37 -10.78
N LEU A 18 -4.50 -13.49 -11.10
CA LEU A 18 -4.95 -14.80 -10.67
C LEU A 18 -5.02 -14.89 -9.14
N TRP A 19 -3.99 -14.40 -8.44
CA TRP A 19 -3.97 -14.44 -6.98
C TRP A 19 -4.99 -13.52 -6.33
N VAL A 20 -5.21 -12.31 -6.89
CA VAL A 20 -6.28 -11.43 -6.41
C VAL A 20 -7.64 -12.15 -6.52
N ALA A 21 -7.90 -12.78 -7.66
CA ALA A 21 -9.14 -13.53 -7.90
C ALA A 21 -9.28 -14.72 -6.93
N MET A 22 -8.21 -15.50 -6.74
CA MET A 22 -8.20 -16.63 -5.81
C MET A 22 -8.50 -16.20 -4.36
N LEU A 23 -7.84 -15.14 -3.87
CA LEU A 23 -8.09 -14.63 -2.52
C LEU A 23 -9.52 -14.10 -2.35
N SER A 24 -10.02 -13.40 -3.35
CA SER A 24 -11.38 -12.86 -3.33
C SER A 24 -12.41 -13.99 -3.32
N LEU A 25 -12.22 -15.02 -4.14
CA LEU A 25 -13.07 -16.21 -4.17
C LEU A 25 -13.02 -16.97 -2.84
N GLN A 26 -11.83 -17.17 -2.28
CA GLN A 26 -11.65 -17.80 -0.98
C GLN A 26 -12.35 -17.01 0.14
N ASN A 27 -12.37 -15.68 0.06
CA ASN A 27 -13.08 -14.83 1.02
C ASN A 27 -14.60 -14.98 0.92
N GLN A 28 -15.13 -15.08 -0.30
CA GLN A 28 -16.56 -15.34 -0.51
C GLN A 28 -16.97 -16.73 0.00
N GLN A 29 -16.13 -17.75 -0.22
CA GLN A 29 -16.42 -19.12 0.21
C GLN A 29 -16.26 -19.33 1.72
N LEU A 30 -15.33 -18.60 2.33
CA LEU A 30 -14.99 -18.71 3.75
C LEU A 30 -15.06 -17.32 4.38
N PRO A 31 -16.27 -16.78 4.66
CA PRO A 31 -16.41 -15.48 5.28
C PRO A 31 -15.81 -15.49 6.70
N SER A 32 -15.10 -14.41 7.05
CA SER A 32 -14.55 -14.23 8.40
C SER A 32 -15.67 -13.81 9.36
N PRO A 33 -15.82 -14.44 10.54
CA PRO A 33 -16.81 -14.01 11.54
C PRO A 33 -16.64 -12.56 11.98
N SER A 34 -15.42 -12.03 11.86
CA SER A 34 -15.07 -10.64 12.21
C SER A 34 -15.22 -9.65 11.05
N GLY A 35 -15.53 -10.13 9.83
CA GLY A 35 -15.53 -9.32 8.61
C GLY A 35 -14.15 -8.77 8.24
N LYS A 36 -13.07 -9.28 8.84
CA LYS A 36 -11.70 -8.86 8.58
C LYS A 36 -10.81 -10.07 8.38
N ARG A 37 -9.90 -9.96 7.41
CA ARG A 37 -8.86 -10.95 7.12
C ARG A 37 -7.55 -10.24 6.84
N VAL A 38 -6.48 -10.75 7.43
CA VAL A 38 -5.12 -10.27 7.15
C VAL A 38 -4.41 -11.33 6.32
N VAL A 39 -3.92 -10.95 5.16
CA VAL A 39 -3.08 -11.79 4.30
C VAL A 39 -1.65 -11.32 4.49
N VAL A 40 -0.80 -12.21 5.00
CA VAL A 40 0.63 -11.95 5.18
C VAL A 40 1.37 -12.41 3.94
N MET A 41 2.15 -11.51 3.32
CA MET A 41 2.87 -11.77 2.08
C MET A 41 4.35 -11.43 2.21
N ASP A 42 5.18 -12.16 1.48
CA ASP A 42 6.59 -11.83 1.33
C ASP A 42 6.80 -10.69 0.31
N SER A 43 7.91 -9.97 0.45
CA SER A 43 8.43 -8.88 -0.38
C SER A 43 8.37 -9.09 -1.88
N TYR A 44 8.51 -10.34 -2.35
CA TYR A 44 8.45 -10.66 -3.76
C TYR A 44 7.05 -10.45 -4.35
N TYR A 45 6.02 -10.73 -3.55
CA TYR A 45 4.62 -10.75 -3.97
C TYR A 45 3.85 -9.51 -3.53
N THR A 46 4.37 -8.78 -2.54
CA THR A 46 3.72 -7.59 -1.99
C THR A 46 3.90 -6.40 -2.93
N ARG A 47 2.89 -6.14 -3.76
CA ARG A 47 2.77 -4.94 -4.59
C ARG A 47 1.61 -4.08 -4.12
N HIS A 48 1.75 -2.77 -4.17
CA HIS A 48 0.65 -1.87 -3.77
C HIS A 48 -0.59 -2.01 -4.67
N ALA A 49 -0.41 -2.28 -5.97
CA ALA A 49 -1.52 -2.56 -6.88
C ALA A 49 -2.31 -3.80 -6.41
N PHE A 50 -1.61 -4.87 -6.04
CA PHE A 50 -2.23 -6.08 -5.50
C PHE A 50 -3.07 -5.78 -4.25
N ALA A 51 -2.49 -5.08 -3.26
CA ALA A 51 -3.19 -4.73 -2.03
C ALA A 51 -4.45 -3.88 -2.29
N LYS A 52 -4.38 -2.89 -3.20
CA LYS A 52 -5.54 -2.06 -3.58
C LYS A 52 -6.64 -2.88 -4.26
N HIS A 53 -6.28 -3.75 -5.20
CA HIS A 53 -7.26 -4.57 -5.92
C HIS A 53 -7.92 -5.62 -5.02
N VAL A 54 -7.15 -6.28 -4.16
CA VAL A 54 -7.71 -7.22 -3.16
C VAL A 54 -8.67 -6.50 -2.21
N LEU A 55 -8.30 -5.32 -1.71
CA LEU A 55 -9.16 -4.53 -0.83
C LEU A 55 -10.47 -4.14 -1.52
N GLY A 56 -10.41 -3.71 -2.79
CA GLY A 56 -11.58 -3.37 -3.58
C GLY A 56 -12.49 -4.57 -3.87
N MET A 57 -11.92 -5.71 -4.27
CA MET A 57 -12.68 -6.92 -4.60
C MET A 57 -13.30 -7.59 -3.37
N SER A 58 -12.70 -7.43 -2.20
CA SER A 58 -13.19 -7.97 -0.94
C SER A 58 -14.05 -6.99 -0.14
N SER A 59 -14.50 -5.89 -0.75
CA SER A 59 -15.29 -4.84 -0.07
C SER A 59 -14.66 -4.32 1.23
N GLY A 60 -13.33 -4.32 1.32
CA GLY A 60 -12.59 -3.83 2.48
C GLY A 60 -12.28 -4.87 3.56
N GLU A 61 -12.70 -6.13 3.38
CA GLU A 61 -12.52 -7.17 4.39
C GLU A 61 -11.07 -7.68 4.44
N ILE A 62 -10.43 -7.85 3.28
CA ILE A 62 -9.07 -8.37 3.18
C ILE A 62 -8.07 -7.21 3.20
N ARG A 63 -7.14 -7.27 4.15
CA ARG A 63 -5.99 -6.38 4.25
C ARG A 63 -4.71 -7.18 4.02
N VAL A 64 -3.81 -6.62 3.22
CA VAL A 64 -2.51 -7.24 2.93
C VAL A 64 -1.45 -6.57 3.77
N ILE A 65 -0.65 -7.36 4.48
CA ILE A 65 0.53 -6.91 5.20
C ILE A 65 1.72 -7.71 4.67
N GLY A 66 2.82 -7.02 4.40
CA GLY A 66 4.02 -7.65 3.91
C GLY A 66 5.16 -6.65 3.87
N THR A 67 6.38 -7.18 3.78
CA THR A 67 7.53 -6.34 3.43
C THR A 67 7.42 -5.94 1.96
N CYS A 68 7.97 -4.79 1.58
CA CYS A 68 8.01 -4.35 0.18
C CYS A 68 9.46 -4.03 -0.20
N ARG A 69 9.83 -4.28 -1.47
CA ARG A 69 11.18 -3.93 -1.95
C ARG A 69 11.36 -2.42 -1.96
N LEU A 70 12.54 -1.94 -1.55
CA LEU A 70 12.86 -0.52 -1.40
C LEU A 70 12.54 0.31 -2.66
N ASN A 71 12.78 -0.23 -3.85
CA ASN A 71 12.52 0.46 -5.12
C ASN A 71 11.04 0.86 -5.32
N TYR A 72 10.09 0.19 -4.64
CA TYR A 72 8.67 0.54 -4.66
C TYR A 72 8.34 1.73 -3.75
N VAL A 73 9.14 1.98 -2.72
CA VAL A 73 8.98 3.11 -1.81
C VAL A 73 9.23 4.40 -2.58
N ASP A 74 10.33 4.51 -3.32
CA ASP A 74 10.68 5.71 -4.08
C ASP A 74 9.72 6.04 -5.23
N THR A 75 8.99 5.04 -5.73
CA THR A 75 8.01 5.24 -6.82
C THR A 75 6.62 5.59 -6.29
N LEU A 76 6.15 4.95 -5.22
CA LEU A 76 4.76 5.05 -4.78
C LEU A 76 4.57 5.94 -3.56
N SER A 77 5.59 6.08 -2.72
CA SER A 77 5.60 7.06 -1.63
C SER A 77 6.19 8.40 -2.05
N ARG A 78 6.57 8.55 -3.33
CA ARG A 78 7.18 9.77 -3.87
C ARG A 78 6.46 11.06 -3.46
N PRO A 79 5.12 11.18 -3.53
CA PRO A 79 4.44 12.39 -3.08
C PRO A 79 4.59 12.66 -1.57
N ALA A 80 4.58 11.60 -0.75
CA ALA A 80 4.78 11.70 0.69
C ALA A 80 6.24 12.03 1.04
N VAL A 81 7.19 11.47 0.29
CA VAL A 81 8.63 11.78 0.42
C VAL A 81 8.90 13.22 -0.01
N GLU A 82 8.30 13.69 -1.11
CA GLU A 82 8.39 15.10 -1.55
C GLU A 82 7.80 16.05 -0.51
N ALA A 83 6.62 15.72 0.05
CA ALA A 83 6.01 16.50 1.13
C ALA A 83 6.88 16.52 2.40
N ALA A 84 7.50 15.38 2.74
CA ALA A 84 8.44 15.30 3.85
C ALA A 84 9.71 16.14 3.59
N ILE A 85 10.29 16.08 2.38
CA ILE A 85 11.44 16.90 1.98
C ILE A 85 11.11 18.40 2.07
N LEU A 86 9.92 18.81 1.61
CA LEU A 86 9.47 20.21 1.73
C LEU A 86 9.34 20.61 3.19
N SER A 87 8.71 19.77 4.01
CA SER A 87 8.58 19.98 5.45
C SER A 87 9.94 20.08 6.16
N LEU A 88 10.95 19.35 5.70
CA LEU A 88 12.33 19.40 6.21
C LEU A 88 13.10 20.64 5.76
N LYS A 89 12.80 21.16 4.56
CA LYS A 89 13.39 22.43 4.06
C LYS A 89 12.85 23.65 4.82
N ASP A 90 11.57 23.61 5.14
CA ASP A 90 10.89 24.68 5.89
C ASP A 90 11.17 24.61 7.40
N ALA A 91 11.69 23.47 7.89
CA ALA A 91 12.14 23.34 9.27
C ALA A 91 13.41 24.17 9.49
N ALA A 92 13.33 25.17 10.38
CA ALA A 92 14.47 25.99 10.76
C ALA A 92 15.66 25.10 11.18
N HIS A 93 16.84 25.39 10.62
CA HIS A 93 18.08 24.67 10.89
C HIS A 93 18.33 24.66 12.41
N GLY A 94 18.17 23.50 13.05
CA GLY A 94 18.46 23.29 14.47
C GLY A 94 17.28 22.92 15.37
N SER A 95 16.04 22.96 14.89
CA SER A 95 14.91 22.40 15.66
C SER A 95 14.90 20.88 15.51
N GLY A 96 15.25 20.15 16.58
CA GLY A 96 15.23 18.69 16.68
C GLY A 96 13.85 18.02 16.48
N SER A 97 12.92 18.64 15.76
CA SER A 97 11.53 18.20 15.59
C SER A 97 11.26 17.33 14.35
N TRP A 98 12.26 17.10 13.49
CA TRP A 98 12.16 16.28 12.26
C TRP A 98 11.52 14.89 12.52
N TRP A 99 11.80 14.28 13.68
CA TRP A 99 11.26 12.97 14.07
C TRP A 99 9.77 12.99 14.43
N ARG A 100 9.21 14.15 14.81
CA ARG A 100 7.80 14.28 15.24
C ARG A 100 6.81 14.29 14.07
N HIS A 101 7.26 14.50 12.84
CA HIS A 101 6.38 14.42 11.66
C HIS A 101 6.32 13.01 11.06
N LEU A 102 7.28 12.15 11.37
CA LEU A 102 7.29 10.73 10.98
C LEU A 102 6.25 9.89 11.73
N THR A 103 5.75 10.34 12.90
CA THR A 103 4.72 9.62 13.67
C THR A 103 3.32 9.68 13.05
N HIS A 104 3.10 10.52 12.03
CA HIS A 104 1.84 10.59 11.29
C HIS A 104 1.83 9.80 9.97
N LEU A 105 3.00 9.30 9.52
CA LEU A 105 3.08 8.27 8.49
C LEU A 105 2.69 6.92 9.11
N LYS A 106 1.38 6.73 9.33
CA LYS A 106 0.83 5.40 9.59
C LYS A 106 0.98 4.58 8.30
N MET A 107 1.92 3.64 8.34
CA MET A 107 1.87 2.41 7.54
C MET A 107 0.55 1.66 7.78
#